data_AF-A0A7V8EGC6-F1
#
_entry.id   AF-A0A7V8EGC6-F1
#
_cell.length_a   1.000
_cell.length_b   1.000
_cell.length_c   1.000
_cell.angle_alpha   90.00
_cell.angle_beta   90.00
_cell.angle_gamma   90.00
#
_symmetry.space_group_name_H-M   'P 1'
#
loop_
_entity.id
_entity.type
_entity.pdbx_description
1 polymer ?
#
loop_
_entity_poly.entity_id
_entity_poly.type
_entity_poly.pdbx_seq_one_letter_code
_entity_poly.pdbx_strand_id
1 'polypeptide(L)'
;MVELIVTLSVIAIMLSFLVPNIWRPITDAKIRGAVSQAKQLVSTCDLVRVTPVSTSRDATNLKVTKNYGPEYSSWTDVSVLKAKLSSDYTMPTENPFGRPYLFKMSERSCVVAVDLDELIEGWEGYDLETVGTRTRIVVGTPARSMAGPGWVQQQNRFLTGETIR
;
A
#
# COMPACT_ATOMS: atom_id res chain seq x y z
N MET A 1 15.46 43.27 -32.48
CA MET A 1 14.23 42.65 -31.92
C MET A 1 13.82 41.37 -32.65
N VAL A 2 13.81 41.34 -33.99
CA VAL A 2 13.43 40.13 -34.76
C VAL A 2 14.30 38.91 -34.43
N GLU A 3 15.61 39.07 -34.34
CA GLU A 3 16.55 37.98 -34.00
C GLU A 3 16.27 37.34 -32.63
N LEU A 4 15.89 38.15 -31.63
CA LEU A 4 15.55 37.68 -30.29
C LEU A 4 14.19 36.96 -30.24
N ILE A 5 13.26 37.35 -31.12
CA ILE A 5 11.96 36.67 -31.27
C ILE A 5 12.17 35.31 -31.96
N VAL A 6 13.02 35.25 -32.98
CA VAL A 6 13.35 34.02 -33.71
C VAL A 6 14.06 33.01 -32.80
N THR A 7 15.03 33.44 -31.98
CA THR A 7 15.71 32.53 -31.04
C THR A 7 14.76 32.00 -29.97
N LEU A 8 13.90 32.83 -29.39
CA LEU A 8 12.90 32.39 -28.41
C LEU A 8 11.89 31.40 -29.00
N SER A 9 11.46 31.60 -30.25
CA SER A 9 10.52 30.70 -30.91
C SER A 9 11.14 29.35 -31.25
N VAL A 10 12.41 29.31 -31.67
CA VAL A 10 13.13 28.03 -31.86
C VAL A 10 13.28 27.27 -30.55
N ILE A 11 13.61 27.96 -29.45
CA ILE A 11 13.71 27.34 -28.11
C ILE A 11 12.35 26.80 -27.66
N ALA A 12 11.26 27.55 -27.86
CA ALA A 12 9.91 27.13 -27.50
C ALA A 12 9.45 25.88 -28.27
N ILE A 13 9.75 25.82 -29.58
CA ILE A 13 9.45 24.65 -30.42
C ILE A 13 10.24 23.44 -29.93
N MET A 14 11.56 23.58 -29.70
CA MET A 14 12.39 22.50 -29.17
C MET A 14 11.88 21.96 -27.82
N LEU A 15 11.51 22.85 -26.90
CA LEU A 15 10.94 22.47 -25.60
C LEU A 15 9.63 21.70 -25.75
N SER A 16 8.76 22.09 -26.68
CA SER A 16 7.48 21.40 -26.91
C SER A 16 7.64 19.94 -27.34
N PHE A 17 8.72 19.61 -28.05
CA PHE A 17 9.03 18.24 -28.46
C PHE A 17 9.79 17.44 -27.40
N LEU A 18 10.61 18.09 -26.57
CA LEU A 18 11.44 17.42 -25.57
C LEU A 18 10.69 17.14 -24.25
N VAL A 19 9.79 18.04 -23.85
CA VAL A 19 9.03 17.95 -22.58
C VAL A 19 8.28 16.62 -22.43
N PRO A 20 7.49 16.13 -23.43
CA PRO A 20 6.74 14.88 -23.27
C PRO A 20 7.64 13.66 -23.01
N ASN A 21 8.82 13.62 -23.64
CA ASN A 21 9.76 12.51 -23.51
C ASN A 21 10.50 12.48 -22.16
N ILE A 22 10.67 13.63 -21.52
CA ILE A 22 11.33 13.73 -20.21
C ILE A 22 10.33 13.46 -19.07
N TRP A 23 9.06 13.83 -19.25
CA TRP A 23 8.05 13.73 -18.19
C TRP A 23 7.53 12.31 -17.94
N ARG A 24 7.44 11.47 -18.98
CA ARG A 24 7.04 10.06 -18.84
C ARG A 24 7.93 9.26 -17.87
N PRO A 25 9.26 9.19 -18.04
CA PRO A 25 10.12 8.42 -17.13
C PRO A 25 10.11 8.96 -15.70
N ILE A 26 9.91 10.27 -15.51
CA ILE A 26 9.77 10.88 -14.18
C ILE A 26 8.48 10.39 -13.52
N THR A 27 7.37 10.36 -14.27
CA THR A 27 6.07 9.91 -13.77
C THR A 27 6.14 8.43 -13.43
N ASP A 28 6.71 7.61 -14.31
CA ASP A 28 6.92 6.17 -14.05
C ASP A 28 7.79 5.93 -12.82
N ALA A 29 8.87 6.71 -12.64
CA ALA A 29 9.73 6.62 -11.46
C ALA A 29 8.97 7.00 -10.17
N LYS A 30 8.11 8.01 -10.22
CA LYS A 30 7.24 8.38 -9.10
C LYS A 30 6.24 7.27 -8.77
N ILE A 31 5.60 6.67 -9.77
CA ILE A 31 4.68 5.54 -9.57
C ILE A 31 5.42 4.35 -8.95
N ARG A 32 6.59 3.98 -9.48
CA ARG A 32 7.44 2.91 -8.93
C ARG A 32 7.83 3.19 -7.47
N GLY A 33 8.24 4.42 -7.17
CA GLY A 33 8.55 4.85 -5.80
C GLY A 33 7.33 4.74 -4.88
N ALA A 34 6.17 5.18 -5.35
CA ALA A 34 4.92 5.12 -4.61
C ALA A 34 4.49 3.68 -4.31
N VAL A 35 4.61 2.78 -5.28
CA VAL A 35 4.33 1.35 -5.16
C VAL A 35 5.34 0.67 -4.22
N SER A 36 6.62 1.03 -4.28
CA SER A 36 7.64 0.51 -3.37
C SER A 36 7.34 0.85 -1.91
N GLN A 37 6.96 2.11 -1.63
CA GLN A 37 6.50 2.53 -0.32
C GLN A 37 5.20 1.80 0.08
N ALA A 38 4.25 1.63 -0.84
CA ALA A 38 3.03 0.87 -0.58
C ALA A 38 3.34 -0.59 -0.19
N LYS A 39 4.35 -1.24 -0.78
CA LYS A 39 4.78 -2.59 -0.37
C LYS A 39 5.28 -2.64 1.08
N GLN A 40 6.01 -1.63 1.53
CA GLN A 40 6.45 -1.51 2.93
C GLN A 40 5.26 -1.28 3.87
N LEU A 41 4.25 -0.53 3.43
CA LEU A 41 3.00 -0.35 4.16
C LEU A 41 2.21 -1.66 4.22
N VAL A 42 2.15 -2.43 3.14
CA VAL A 42 1.51 -3.77 3.12
C VAL A 42 2.16 -4.67 4.16
N SER A 43 3.50 -4.77 4.20
CA SER A 43 4.17 -5.64 5.17
C SER A 43 3.85 -5.26 6.62
N THR A 44 3.71 -3.96 6.88
CA THR A 44 3.35 -3.48 8.22
C THR A 44 1.89 -3.72 8.53
N CYS A 45 1.01 -3.49 7.56
CA CYS A 45 -0.40 -3.78 7.74
C CYS A 45 -0.62 -5.27 8.02
N ASP A 46 0.13 -6.14 7.34
CA ASP A 46 0.11 -7.58 7.58
C ASP A 46 0.64 -7.93 8.97
N LEU A 47 1.66 -7.22 9.48
CA LEU A 47 2.14 -7.34 10.85
C LEU A 47 1.06 -6.99 11.87
N VAL A 48 0.35 -5.88 11.68
CA VAL A 48 -0.76 -5.47 12.56
C VAL A 48 -1.91 -6.49 12.51
N ARG A 49 -2.20 -7.05 11.34
CA ARG A 49 -3.23 -8.09 11.16
C ARG A 49 -2.94 -9.35 11.99
N VAL A 50 -1.69 -9.82 11.99
CA VAL A 50 -1.33 -11.08 12.66
C VAL A 50 -0.92 -10.92 14.12
N THR A 51 -0.77 -9.68 14.60
CA THR A 51 -0.38 -9.41 15.99
C THR A 51 -1.64 -9.29 16.86
N PRO A 52 -1.79 -10.11 17.92
CA PRO A 52 -2.93 -10.01 18.82
C PRO A 52 -2.85 -8.73 19.66
N VAL A 53 -3.99 -8.05 19.80
CA VAL A 53 -4.14 -6.86 20.64
C VAL A 53 -4.21 -7.25 22.12
N SER A 54 -4.84 -8.38 22.42
CA SER A 54 -4.89 -8.93 23.77
C SER A 54 -4.94 -10.45 23.74
N THR A 55 -4.55 -11.09 24.84
CA THR A 55 -4.74 -12.51 25.07
C THR A 55 -5.59 -12.71 26.31
N SER A 56 -6.58 -13.59 26.22
CA SER A 56 -7.42 -13.99 27.35
C SER A 56 -7.18 -15.47 27.63
N ARG A 57 -7.15 -15.84 28.91
CA ARG A 57 -7.00 -17.23 29.33
C ARG A 57 -8.27 -17.66 30.04
N ASP A 58 -8.88 -18.72 29.54
CA ASP A 58 -9.99 -19.38 30.22
C ASP A 58 -9.46 -20.01 31.52
N ALA A 59 -10.03 -19.61 32.67
CA ALA A 59 -9.60 -20.08 33.98
C ALA A 59 -9.91 -21.56 34.23
N THR A 60 -10.87 -22.15 33.50
CA THR A 60 -11.33 -23.53 33.71
C THR A 60 -10.61 -24.52 32.80
N ASN A 61 -10.42 -24.17 31.53
CA ASN A 61 -9.80 -25.04 30.54
C ASN A 61 -8.35 -24.68 30.20
N LEU A 62 -7.84 -23.59 30.80
CA LEU A 62 -6.50 -23.03 30.55
C LEU A 62 -6.21 -22.64 29.10
N LYS A 63 -7.23 -22.65 28.22
CA LYS A 63 -7.13 -22.27 26.81
C LYS A 63 -6.83 -20.78 26.67
N VAL A 64 -5.95 -20.45 25.74
CA VAL A 64 -5.57 -19.06 25.44
C VAL A 64 -6.26 -18.63 24.16
N THR A 65 -7.09 -17.60 24.26
CA THR A 65 -7.75 -16.97 23.12
C THR A 65 -7.07 -15.64 22.81
N LYS A 66 -6.58 -15.51 21.58
CA LYS A 66 -5.96 -14.29 21.06
C LYS A 66 -7.03 -13.41 20.41
N ASN A 67 -7.15 -12.17 20.86
CA ASN A 67 -8.04 -11.18 20.26
C ASN A 67 -7.22 -10.30 19.30
N TYR A 68 -7.64 -10.26 18.04
CA TYR A 68 -7.02 -9.46 17.00
C TYR A 68 -7.72 -8.11 16.83
N GLY A 69 -7.05 -7.17 16.14
CA GLY A 69 -7.62 -5.85 15.83
C GLY A 69 -8.82 -5.93 14.88
N PRO A 70 -9.57 -4.81 14.72
CA PRO A 70 -10.71 -4.76 13.81
C PRO A 70 -10.28 -4.93 12.35
N GLU A 71 -11.17 -5.50 11.54
CA GLU A 71 -11.03 -5.51 10.08
C GLU A 71 -11.46 -4.17 9.48
N TYR A 72 -10.86 -3.81 8.35
CA TYR A 72 -11.14 -2.61 7.59
C TYR A 72 -11.55 -3.01 6.16
N SER A 73 -12.84 -3.22 5.96
CA SER A 73 -13.42 -3.61 4.66
C SER A 73 -13.49 -2.45 3.66
N SER A 74 -13.55 -1.22 4.16
CA SER A 74 -13.49 0.01 3.36
C SER A 74 -12.07 0.58 3.28
N TRP A 75 -11.77 1.30 2.19
CA TRP A 75 -10.52 2.04 2.04
C TRP A 75 -10.36 3.05 3.19
N THR A 76 -9.34 2.85 4.01
CA THR A 76 -9.07 3.61 5.24
C THR A 76 -7.70 4.24 5.17
N ASP A 77 -7.52 5.44 5.73
CA ASP A 77 -6.23 6.14 5.73
C ASP A 77 -5.18 5.40 6.58
N VAL A 78 -3.96 5.22 6.05
CA VAL A 78 -2.84 4.54 6.73
C VAL A 78 -2.42 5.21 8.04
N SER A 79 -2.79 6.47 8.28
CA SER A 79 -2.67 7.11 9.60
C SER A 79 -3.33 6.32 10.73
N VAL A 80 -4.43 5.60 10.45
CA VAL A 80 -5.08 4.70 11.42
C VAL A 80 -4.19 3.51 11.75
N LEU A 81 -3.47 2.97 10.75
CA LEU A 81 -2.49 1.91 10.96
C LEU A 81 -1.33 2.40 11.82
N LYS A 82 -0.79 3.59 11.51
CA LYS A 82 0.29 4.23 12.25
C LYS A 82 -0.06 4.40 13.74
N ALA A 83 -1.30 4.77 14.05
CA ALA A 83 -1.77 4.90 15.43
C ALA A 83 -1.82 3.58 16.21
N LYS A 84 -1.80 2.43 15.53
CA LYS A 84 -1.75 1.09 16.16
C LYS A 84 -0.33 0.58 16.39
N LEU A 85 0.67 1.24 15.82
CA LEU A 85 2.07 0.84 15.92
C LEU A 85 2.80 1.72 16.95
N SER A 86 3.92 1.25 17.48
CA SER A 86 4.75 2.09 18.36
C SER A 86 5.31 3.28 17.60
N SER A 87 5.73 4.32 18.32
CA SER A 87 6.33 5.54 17.76
C SER A 87 7.59 5.30 16.92
N ASP A 88 8.20 4.12 17.03
CA ASP A 88 9.42 3.74 16.33
C ASP A 88 9.18 3.38 14.85
N TYR A 89 7.91 3.17 14.48
CA TYR A 89 7.52 2.87 13.11
C TYR A 89 7.33 4.16 12.30
N THR A 90 8.29 4.45 11.41
CA THR A 90 8.16 5.51 10.42
C THR A 90 7.39 5.03 9.20
N MET A 91 6.19 5.59 8.98
CA MET A 91 5.33 5.27 7.84
C MET A 91 4.96 6.51 7.06
N PRO A 92 5.15 6.49 5.73
CA PRO A 92 4.62 7.54 4.88
C PRO A 92 3.09 7.44 4.90
N THR A 93 2.44 8.56 5.24
CA THR A 93 0.98 8.68 5.17
C THR A 93 0.52 9.21 3.82
N GLU A 94 1.40 9.92 3.12
CA GLU A 94 1.13 10.50 1.80
C GLU A 94 2.06 9.91 0.75
N ASN A 95 1.51 9.71 -0.45
CA ASN A 95 2.23 9.24 -1.62
C ASN A 95 2.94 10.41 -2.33
N PRO A 96 3.83 10.12 -3.31
CA PRO A 96 4.53 11.14 -4.10
C PRO A 96 3.63 12.07 -4.94
N PHE A 97 2.33 11.82 -5.00
CA PHE A 97 1.31 12.64 -5.67
C PHE A 97 0.52 13.52 -4.67
N GLY A 98 0.93 13.56 -3.39
CA GLY A 98 0.26 14.34 -2.35
C GLY A 98 -1.11 13.80 -1.95
N ARG A 99 -1.33 12.49 -2.13
CA ARG A 99 -2.56 11.78 -1.73
C ARG A 99 -2.27 10.84 -0.57
N PRO A 100 -3.23 10.59 0.32
CA PRO A 100 -3.03 9.62 1.38
C PRO A 100 -2.85 8.21 0.81
N TYR A 101 -1.97 7.43 1.44
CA TYR A 101 -2.00 5.98 1.28
C TYR A 101 -3.26 5.43 1.98
N LEU A 102 -3.98 4.57 1.28
CA LEU A 102 -5.18 3.93 1.80
C LEU A 102 -4.92 2.44 2.00
N PHE A 103 -5.56 1.82 2.96
CA PHE A 103 -5.46 0.37 3.18
C PHE A 103 -6.84 -0.26 3.35
N LYS A 104 -6.90 -1.56 3.05
CA LYS A 104 -7.99 -2.47 3.44
C LYS A 104 -7.36 -3.68 4.10
N MET A 105 -7.96 -4.13 5.20
CA MET A 105 -7.46 -5.26 5.97
C MET A 105 -8.61 -6.22 6.25
N SER A 106 -8.46 -7.44 5.78
CA SER A 106 -9.33 -8.57 6.11
C SER A 106 -8.58 -9.54 7.03
N GLU A 107 -9.25 -10.59 7.49
CA GLU A 107 -8.57 -11.69 8.17
C GLU A 107 -7.42 -12.33 7.39
N ARG A 108 -7.49 -12.36 6.06
CA ARG A 108 -6.58 -13.15 5.22
C ARG A 108 -5.58 -12.31 4.44
N SER A 109 -5.87 -11.02 4.26
CA SER A 109 -5.06 -10.16 3.42
C SER A 109 -5.03 -8.74 3.97
N CYS A 110 -3.91 -8.06 3.72
CA CYS A 110 -3.90 -6.61 3.70
C CYS A 110 -3.45 -6.12 2.33
N VAL A 111 -4.15 -5.09 1.85
CA VAL A 111 -3.82 -4.39 0.61
C VAL A 111 -3.74 -2.90 0.87
N VAL A 112 -2.83 -2.24 0.17
CA VAL A 112 -2.60 -0.79 0.22
C VAL A 112 -2.83 -0.22 -1.17
N ALA A 113 -3.55 0.88 -1.23
CA ALA A 113 -3.86 1.59 -2.46
C ALA A 113 -2.97 2.82 -2.63
N VAL A 114 -2.60 3.08 -3.88
CA VAL A 114 -1.91 4.28 -4.33
C VAL A 114 -2.78 4.98 -5.37
N ASP A 115 -3.27 6.16 -5.02
CA ASP A 115 -4.08 6.97 -5.95
C ASP A 115 -3.17 7.83 -6.82
N LEU A 116 -3.38 7.75 -8.14
CA LEU A 116 -2.75 8.57 -9.17
C LEU A 116 -3.71 9.66 -9.62
N ASP A 117 -3.19 10.82 -10.03
CA ASP A 117 -4.04 11.91 -10.54
C ASP A 117 -4.47 11.71 -12.00
N GLU A 118 -4.00 10.66 -12.67
CA GLU A 118 -4.30 10.31 -14.05
C GLU A 118 -4.95 8.93 -14.18
N LEU A 119 -5.66 8.74 -15.29
CA LEU A 119 -6.20 7.43 -15.68
C LEU A 119 -5.16 6.69 -16.51
N ILE A 120 -4.68 5.57 -15.99
CA ILE A 120 -3.78 4.66 -16.68
C ILE A 120 -4.45 3.30 -16.90
N GLU A 121 -4.20 2.70 -18.06
CA GLU A 121 -4.65 1.37 -18.43
C GLU A 121 -3.53 0.35 -18.19
N GLY A 122 -3.66 -0.41 -17.10
CA GLY A 122 -2.68 -1.42 -16.72
C GLY A 122 -1.36 -0.80 -16.23
N TRP A 123 -0.84 -1.33 -15.13
CA TRP A 123 0.47 -0.91 -14.62
C TRP A 123 1.20 -2.09 -14.00
N GLU A 124 2.28 -2.54 -14.64
CA GLU A 124 3.18 -3.60 -14.15
C GLU A 124 2.50 -4.87 -13.61
N GLY A 125 1.28 -5.19 -14.07
CA GLY A 125 0.50 -6.34 -13.61
C GLY A 125 -0.19 -6.18 -12.25
N TYR A 126 -0.27 -4.96 -11.70
CA TYR A 126 -1.07 -4.67 -10.50
C TYR A 126 -2.55 -4.53 -10.84
N ASP A 127 -3.39 -4.84 -9.86
CA ASP A 127 -4.83 -4.57 -9.92
C ASP A 127 -5.08 -3.06 -9.87
N LEU A 128 -5.96 -2.57 -10.74
CA LEU A 128 -6.30 -1.15 -10.85
C LEU A 128 -7.80 -0.95 -10.60
N GLU A 129 -8.13 0.03 -9.76
CA GLU A 129 -9.50 0.51 -9.57
C GLU A 129 -9.63 1.92 -10.16
N THR A 130 -10.74 2.22 -10.87
CA THR A 130 -11.04 3.58 -11.31
C THR A 130 -11.85 4.30 -10.24
N VAL A 131 -11.37 5.45 -9.79
CA VAL A 131 -12.00 6.28 -8.75
C VAL A 131 -12.27 7.67 -9.32
N GLY A 132 -13.42 7.83 -9.97
CA GLY A 132 -13.75 9.07 -10.68
C GLY A 132 -12.78 9.30 -11.84
N THR A 133 -11.97 10.36 -11.77
CA THR A 133 -10.97 10.71 -12.79
C THR A 133 -9.57 10.19 -12.49
N ARG A 134 -9.44 9.23 -11.56
CA ARG A 134 -8.16 8.75 -11.02
C ARG A 134 -8.04 7.25 -11.17
N THR A 135 -6.81 6.78 -11.35
CA THR A 135 -6.47 5.36 -11.18
C THR A 135 -5.94 5.11 -9.78
N ARG A 136 -6.47 4.08 -9.13
CA ARG A 136 -5.98 3.53 -7.87
C ARG A 136 -5.24 2.24 -8.16
N ILE A 137 -3.94 2.20 -7.87
CA ILE A 137 -3.14 0.98 -7.92
C ILE A 137 -3.32 0.24 -6.59
N VAL A 138 -3.78 -1.00 -6.65
CA VAL A 138 -3.93 -1.87 -5.48
C VAL A 138 -2.68 -2.74 -5.35
N VAL A 139 -1.93 -2.49 -4.28
CA VAL A 139 -0.71 -3.21 -3.92
C VAL A 139 -1.06 -4.15 -2.78
N GLY A 140 -1.04 -5.46 -3.03
CA GLY A 140 -1.26 -6.49 -2.02
C GLY A 140 -0.07 -7.41 -1.86
N THR A 141 -0.01 -8.14 -0.75
CA THR A 141 0.76 -9.37 -0.72
C THR A 141 0.09 -10.38 -1.67
N PRO A 142 0.82 -11.01 -2.60
CA PRO A 142 0.23 -12.07 -3.41
C PRO A 142 -0.37 -13.12 -2.47
N ALA A 143 -1.62 -13.53 -2.74
CA ALA A 143 -2.40 -14.44 -1.90
C ALA A 143 -1.73 -15.80 -1.62
N ARG A 144 -0.58 -16.07 -2.24
CA ARG A 144 0.24 -17.27 -2.06
C ARG A 144 1.73 -16.91 -2.07
N SER A 145 2.25 -16.50 -0.93
CA SER A 145 3.55 -17.01 -0.50
C SER A 145 3.32 -17.82 0.77
N MET A 146 2.88 -19.06 0.61
CA MET A 146 2.91 -20.06 1.69
C MET A 146 4.36 -20.53 1.98
N ALA A 147 5.36 -19.92 1.35
CA ALA A 147 6.79 -20.18 1.56
C ALA A 147 7.41 -19.22 2.62
N GLY A 148 6.59 -18.69 3.53
CA GLY A 148 7.03 -17.89 4.68
C GLY A 148 6.60 -18.53 6.02
N PRO A 149 6.92 -17.92 7.18
CA PRO A 149 6.62 -18.46 8.51
C PRO A 149 5.13 -18.61 8.82
N GLY A 150 4.23 -18.29 7.87
CA GLY A 150 2.80 -18.54 7.97
C GLY A 150 2.46 -20.01 8.27
N TRP A 151 3.24 -20.97 7.76
CA TRP A 151 3.05 -22.39 8.12
C TRP A 151 3.41 -22.67 9.59
N VAL A 152 4.43 -22.00 10.14
CA VAL A 152 4.82 -22.10 11.56
C VAL A 152 3.75 -21.45 12.44
N GLN A 153 3.22 -20.30 12.02
CA GLN A 153 2.10 -19.65 12.72
C GLN A 153 0.84 -20.52 12.68
N GLN A 154 0.56 -21.17 11.55
CA GLN A 154 -0.58 -22.06 11.41
C GLN A 154 -0.40 -23.36 12.21
N GLN A 155 0.80 -23.95 12.21
CA GLN A 155 1.14 -25.06 13.10
C GLN A 155 1.02 -24.66 14.56
N ASN A 156 1.58 -23.53 14.98
CA ASN A 156 1.45 -23.05 16.36
C ASN A 156 -0.01 -22.87 16.73
N ARG A 157 -0.85 -22.30 15.85
CA ARG A 157 -2.30 -22.16 16.07
C ARG A 157 -3.01 -23.50 16.23
N PHE A 158 -2.67 -24.49 15.39
CA PHE A 158 -3.19 -25.86 15.52
C PHE A 158 -2.75 -26.52 16.83
N LEU A 159 -1.49 -26.35 17.22
CA LEU A 159 -0.90 -26.96 18.42
C LEU A 159 -1.37 -26.29 19.72
N THR A 160 -1.64 -24.98 19.71
CA THR A 160 -2.15 -24.25 20.89
C THR A 160 -3.67 -24.36 21.05
N GLY A 161 -4.37 -25.03 20.12
CA GLY A 161 -5.82 -25.14 20.14
C GLY A 161 -6.51 -23.78 19.99
N GLU A 162 -5.84 -22.81 19.37
CA GLU A 162 -6.40 -21.51 19.03
C GLU A 162 -7.55 -21.73 18.05
N THR A 163 -8.78 -21.41 18.47
CA THR A 163 -9.94 -21.46 17.60
C THR A 163 -9.76 -20.44 16.47
N ILE A 164 -9.65 -20.97 15.26
CA ILE A 164 -9.73 -20.22 14.01
C ILE A 164 -11.16 -19.65 13.91
N ARG A 165 -11.29 -18.43 13.40
CA ARG A 165 -12.59 -17.91 12.99
C ARG A 165 -13.11 -18.67 11.78
#